data_AF-A0A5P8P3N3-F1
#
_entry.id   AF-A0A5P8P3N3-F1
#
_cell.length_a   1.000
_cell.length_b   1.000
_cell.length_c   1.000
_cell.angle_alpha   90.00
_cell.angle_beta   90.00
_cell.angle_gamma   90.00
#
_symmetry.space_group_name_H-M   'P 1'
#
loop_
_entity.id
_entity.type
_entity.pdbx_description
1 polymer ?
#
loop_
_entity_poly.entity_id
_entity_poly.type
_entity_poly.pdbx_seq_one_letter_code
_entity_poly.pdbx_strand_id
1 'polypeptide(L)'
;MANDIGFLLGAGASYELGMPLVDELTVEFKKAILRVWNMPYYRLPKEIDTILSPLFNNNTLNYEDIIGRIEVEINRNRNQALHQEWHAVLSRYLEVIFVLLLERHSKNQIYINERLQFLEPIQNYCKNSPLWIFSLNHDLIIEMLTKYLDLPLKNGFKELIDINGIKFEQLSRENMEKSQFDFIYNESGINLIKLHGALDIYVHRDENNYLKIFNGSKDTNETINNINHLIKNDATVKNGVKCTNEITYYDKDNILQFLRMTIMSGKHKYSSKVSHNMDDWFFKIFKGHINYVSELYCIGISFQDKHVNTVIYDWLSFSKERKMFIVNPYIENIPNEFNHISDQIEIIKKGFLDFLNQDEKKNLLKIKFNQQMRNLSRKNLLK
;
A
#
# COMPACT_ATOMS: atom_id res chain seq x y z
N MET A 1 27.18 14.02 -11.75
CA MET A 1 26.80 12.78 -11.05
C MET A 1 25.51 12.30 -11.70
N ALA A 2 25.26 11.00 -11.80
CA ALA A 2 23.95 10.54 -12.25
C ALA A 2 22.88 11.12 -11.29
N ASN A 3 21.79 11.67 -11.82
CA ASN A 3 20.69 12.12 -10.97
C ASN A 3 19.99 10.86 -10.47
N ASP A 4 20.00 10.65 -9.16
CA ASP A 4 19.31 9.53 -8.55
C ASP A 4 17.81 9.84 -8.44
N ILE A 5 17.01 8.97 -9.04
CA ILE A 5 15.59 9.20 -9.24
C ILE A 5 14.79 8.41 -8.21
N GLY A 6 13.74 9.04 -7.69
CA GLY A 6 12.76 8.41 -6.82
C GLY A 6 11.34 8.59 -7.35
N PHE A 7 10.51 7.56 -7.18
CA PHE A 7 9.06 7.64 -7.41
C PHE A 7 8.34 7.55 -6.08
N LEU A 8 7.43 8.49 -5.82
CA LEU A 8 6.43 8.38 -4.75
C LEU A 8 5.08 8.02 -5.37
N LEU A 9 4.62 6.80 -5.13
CA LEU A 9 3.42 6.24 -5.77
C LEU A 9 2.20 6.32 -4.85
N GLY A 10 1.16 7.02 -5.30
CA GLY A 10 -0.18 6.98 -4.71
C GLY A 10 -1.15 6.10 -5.52
N ALA A 11 -2.41 6.05 -5.09
CA ALA A 11 -3.41 5.15 -5.67
C ALA A 11 -3.62 5.37 -7.18
N GLY A 12 -3.41 6.61 -7.67
CA GLY A 12 -3.48 6.94 -9.08
C GLY A 12 -2.44 6.23 -9.96
N ALA A 13 -1.30 5.81 -9.40
CA ALA A 13 -0.27 5.09 -10.14
C ALA A 13 -0.75 3.69 -10.58
N SER A 14 -1.57 3.03 -9.77
CA SER A 14 -2.07 1.68 -10.05
C SER A 14 -3.47 1.66 -10.68
N TYR A 15 -4.13 2.81 -10.79
CA TYR A 15 -5.51 2.92 -11.26
C TYR A 15 -5.72 2.36 -12.67
N GLU A 16 -4.81 2.70 -13.58
CA GLU A 16 -4.85 2.27 -14.98
C GLU A 16 -4.57 0.76 -15.16
N LEU A 17 -4.08 0.11 -14.10
CA LEU A 17 -3.84 -1.34 -14.04
C LEU A 17 -4.98 -2.08 -13.33
N GLY A 18 -6.07 -1.38 -13.00
CA GLY A 18 -7.27 -2.00 -12.46
C GLY A 18 -7.34 -2.02 -10.93
N MET A 19 -6.43 -1.33 -10.23
CA MET A 19 -6.57 -1.05 -8.81
C MET A 19 -7.58 0.09 -8.57
N PRO A 20 -8.29 0.09 -7.42
CA PRO A 20 -9.29 1.12 -7.13
C PRO A 20 -8.65 2.41 -6.63
N LEU A 21 -9.28 3.56 -6.92
CA LEU A 21 -9.03 4.77 -6.13
C LEU A 21 -9.85 4.74 -4.83
N VAL A 22 -9.59 5.70 -3.94
CA VAL A 22 -10.20 5.80 -2.60
C VAL A 22 -11.74 5.79 -2.63
N ASP A 23 -12.36 6.45 -3.61
CA ASP A 23 -13.82 6.50 -3.76
C ASP A 23 -14.42 5.18 -4.26
N GLU A 24 -13.78 4.50 -5.22
CA GLU A 24 -14.21 3.16 -5.66
C GLU A 24 -14.09 2.15 -4.51
N LEU A 25 -12.95 2.16 -3.80
CA LEU A 25 -12.74 1.33 -2.63
C LEU A 25 -13.73 1.67 -1.51
N THR A 26 -14.11 2.95 -1.36
CA THR A 26 -15.15 3.37 -0.40
C THR A 26 -16.48 2.70 -0.69
N VAL A 27 -16.92 2.71 -1.96
CA VAL A 27 -18.18 2.10 -2.36
C VAL A 27 -18.15 0.59 -2.10
N GLU A 28 -17.06 -0.07 -2.45
CA GLU A 28 -16.87 -1.51 -2.23
C GLU A 28 -16.84 -1.87 -0.74
N PHE A 29 -16.07 -1.12 0.05
CA PHE A 29 -15.97 -1.27 1.50
C PHE A 29 -17.33 -1.12 2.18
N LYS A 30 -18.07 -0.04 1.91
CA LYS A 30 -19.41 0.17 2.47
C LYS A 30 -20.35 -0.95 2.09
N LYS A 31 -20.39 -1.35 0.82
CA LYS A 31 -21.25 -2.46 0.35
C LYS A 31 -20.88 -3.79 1.00
N ALA A 32 -19.59 -4.08 1.15
CA ALA A 32 -19.11 -5.31 1.77
C ALA A 32 -19.54 -5.37 3.24
N ILE A 33 -19.28 -4.31 4.01
CA ILE A 33 -19.63 -4.21 5.43
C ILE A 33 -21.15 -4.26 5.65
N LEU A 34 -21.95 -3.51 4.88
CA LEU A 34 -23.41 -3.51 5.02
C LEU A 34 -24.02 -4.89 4.73
N ARG A 35 -23.45 -5.66 3.80
CA ARG A 35 -23.91 -7.03 3.49
C ARG A 35 -23.73 -7.99 4.67
N VAL A 36 -22.70 -7.77 5.48
CA VAL A 36 -22.34 -8.65 6.60
C VAL A 36 -22.66 -8.05 7.97
N TRP A 37 -23.23 -6.85 8.03
CA TRP A 37 -23.42 -6.05 9.26
C TRP A 37 -24.02 -6.84 10.43
N ASN A 38 -24.99 -7.69 10.15
CA ASN A 38 -25.71 -8.48 11.16
C ASN A 38 -25.17 -9.90 11.35
N MET A 39 -24.11 -10.28 10.64
CA MET A 39 -23.47 -11.59 10.81
C MET A 39 -22.72 -11.65 12.14
N PRO A 40 -22.64 -12.82 12.81
CA PRO A 40 -22.05 -12.93 14.15
C PRO A 40 -20.66 -12.29 14.29
N TYR A 41 -19.78 -12.48 13.31
CA TYR A 41 -18.42 -11.93 13.32
C TYR A 41 -18.36 -10.41 13.15
N TYR A 42 -19.33 -9.79 12.47
CA TYR A 42 -19.35 -8.35 12.19
C TYR A 42 -20.35 -7.57 13.05
N ARG A 43 -21.17 -8.28 13.82
CA ARG A 43 -22.14 -7.67 14.72
C ARG A 43 -21.43 -6.71 15.67
N LEU A 44 -22.05 -5.55 15.86
CA LEU A 44 -21.54 -4.47 16.69
C LEU A 44 -22.33 -4.38 18.00
N PRO A 45 -21.67 -4.02 19.12
CA PRO A 45 -22.36 -3.52 20.31
C PRO A 45 -23.23 -2.30 19.94
N LYS A 46 -24.36 -2.13 20.63
CA LYS A 46 -25.35 -1.09 20.31
C LYS A 46 -24.74 0.33 20.36
N GLU A 47 -23.83 0.54 21.30
CA GLU A 47 -23.09 1.78 21.49
C GLU A 47 -22.23 2.14 20.28
N ILE A 48 -21.55 1.14 19.70
CA ILE A 48 -20.72 1.31 18.51
C ILE A 48 -21.58 1.46 17.25
N ASP A 49 -22.61 0.62 17.12
CA ASP A 49 -23.55 0.66 15.99
C ASP A 49 -24.22 2.03 15.84
N THR A 50 -24.66 2.63 16.95
CA THR A 50 -25.28 3.96 16.99
C THR A 50 -24.37 5.04 16.39
N ILE A 51 -23.05 4.89 16.52
CA ILE A 51 -22.05 5.83 15.99
C ILE A 51 -21.71 5.52 14.54
N LEU A 52 -21.54 4.25 14.18
CA LEU A 52 -21.04 3.85 12.87
C LEU A 52 -22.14 3.80 11.80
N SER A 53 -23.34 3.30 12.12
CA SER A 53 -24.43 3.16 11.16
C SER A 53 -24.73 4.45 10.35
N PRO A 54 -24.79 5.65 10.97
CA PRO A 54 -24.98 6.89 10.22
C PRO A 54 -23.85 7.22 9.24
N LEU A 55 -22.62 6.83 9.53
CA LEU A 55 -21.44 7.13 8.68
C LEU A 55 -21.44 6.30 7.41
N PHE A 56 -21.90 5.05 7.48
CA PHE A 56 -22.01 4.17 6.31
C PHE A 56 -23.07 4.66 5.32
N ASN A 57 -24.09 5.38 5.80
CA ASN A 57 -25.11 6.01 4.96
C ASN A 57 -24.71 7.41 4.47
N ASN A 58 -23.60 7.97 4.93
CA ASN A 58 -23.14 9.28 4.50
C ASN A 58 -22.26 9.16 3.24
N ASN A 59 -22.76 9.65 2.11
CA ASN A 59 -22.05 9.60 0.83
C ASN A 59 -20.87 10.58 0.70
N THR A 60 -20.74 11.55 1.61
CA THR A 60 -19.62 12.49 1.60
C THR A 60 -18.37 11.95 2.30
N LEU A 61 -18.51 10.89 3.09
CA LEU A 61 -17.41 10.28 3.83
C LEU A 61 -16.80 9.15 3.01
N ASN A 62 -15.47 9.15 2.90
CA ASN A 62 -14.72 8.02 2.37
C ASN A 62 -14.46 6.98 3.47
N TYR A 63 -13.97 5.80 3.10
CA TYR A 63 -13.72 4.74 4.07
C TYR A 63 -12.64 5.12 5.10
N GLU A 64 -11.64 5.92 4.71
CA GLU A 64 -10.62 6.42 5.65
C GLU A 64 -11.21 7.37 6.69
N ASP A 65 -12.26 8.14 6.36
CA ASP A 65 -12.97 8.98 7.32
C ASP A 65 -13.72 8.12 8.36
N ILE A 66 -14.30 6.99 7.93
CA ILE A 66 -14.97 6.03 8.83
C ILE A 66 -13.94 5.39 9.77
N ILE A 67 -12.80 4.96 9.23
CA ILE A 67 -11.68 4.42 10.03
C ILE A 67 -11.15 5.49 10.99
N GLY A 68 -10.96 6.72 10.51
CA GLY A 68 -10.56 7.86 11.34
C GLY A 68 -11.53 8.12 12.49
N ARG A 69 -12.84 7.95 12.27
CA ARG A 69 -13.83 8.07 13.33
C ARG A 69 -13.67 6.99 14.41
N ILE A 70 -13.38 5.74 14.00
CA ILE A 70 -13.10 4.62 14.91
C ILE A 70 -11.85 4.92 15.74
N GLU A 71 -10.77 5.36 15.10
CA GLU A 71 -9.52 5.78 15.76
C GLU A 71 -9.75 6.87 16.82
N VAL A 72 -10.61 7.85 16.51
CA VAL A 72 -11.00 8.90 17.46
C VAL A 72 -11.75 8.31 18.66
N GLU A 73 -12.65 7.34 18.46
CA GLU A 73 -13.36 6.69 19.57
C GLU A 73 -12.44 5.84 20.43
N ILE A 74 -11.51 5.08 19.84
CA ILE A 74 -10.49 4.34 20.59
C ILE A 74 -9.79 5.26 21.59
N ASN A 75 -9.41 6.46 21.14
CA ASN A 75 -8.71 7.46 21.96
C ASN A 75 -9.58 8.09 23.06
N ARG A 76 -10.89 8.22 22.83
CA ARG A 76 -11.82 8.83 23.79
C ARG A 76 -12.27 7.85 24.88
N ASN A 77 -12.37 6.58 24.54
CA ASN A 77 -12.94 5.58 25.43
C ASN A 77 -11.96 5.18 26.54
N ARG A 78 -12.35 5.47 27.78
CA ARG A 78 -11.60 5.09 29.00
C ARG A 78 -12.10 3.77 29.60
N ASN A 79 -13.27 3.31 29.18
CA ASN A 79 -13.79 1.99 29.55
C ASN A 79 -13.00 0.91 28.79
N GLN A 80 -12.32 0.03 29.52
CA GLN A 80 -11.44 -0.98 28.92
C GLN A 80 -12.16 -1.96 28.00
N ALA A 81 -13.37 -2.41 28.36
CA ALA A 81 -14.13 -3.36 27.54
C ALA A 81 -14.58 -2.71 26.22
N LEU A 82 -15.16 -1.51 26.29
CA LEU A 82 -15.59 -0.79 25.08
C LEU A 82 -14.39 -0.37 24.21
N HIS A 83 -13.25 -0.02 24.84
CA HIS A 83 -12.01 0.27 24.14
C HIS A 83 -11.52 -0.95 23.33
N GLN A 84 -11.55 -2.16 23.91
CA GLN A 84 -11.22 -3.40 23.20
C GLN A 84 -12.19 -3.68 22.04
N GLU A 85 -13.50 -3.46 22.23
CA GLU A 85 -14.50 -3.61 21.18
C GLU A 85 -14.22 -2.68 19.99
N TRP A 86 -13.86 -1.41 20.23
CA TRP A 86 -13.47 -0.49 19.16
C TRP A 86 -12.21 -0.95 18.41
N HIS A 87 -11.21 -1.47 19.11
CA HIS A 87 -10.04 -2.07 18.48
C HIS A 87 -10.41 -3.29 17.63
N ALA A 88 -11.31 -4.16 18.10
CA ALA A 88 -11.80 -5.29 17.32
C ALA A 88 -12.55 -4.84 16.06
N VAL A 89 -13.33 -3.76 16.13
CA VAL A 89 -13.96 -3.16 14.94
C VAL A 89 -12.92 -2.64 13.95
N LEU A 90 -11.92 -1.90 14.44
CA LEU A 90 -10.82 -1.40 13.59
C LEU A 90 -10.14 -2.54 12.84
N SER A 91 -9.73 -3.59 13.55
CA SER A 91 -9.07 -4.75 12.96
C SER A 91 -9.95 -5.47 11.93
N ARG A 92 -11.24 -5.66 12.23
CA ARG A 92 -12.19 -6.27 11.26
C ARG A 92 -12.31 -5.43 9.99
N TYR A 93 -12.34 -4.10 10.10
CA TYR A 93 -12.52 -3.24 8.92
C TYR A 93 -11.24 -3.13 8.09
N LEU A 94 -10.06 -3.14 8.71
CA LEU A 94 -8.78 -3.24 8.01
C LEU A 94 -8.65 -4.59 7.28
N GLU A 95 -9.11 -5.68 7.89
CA GLU A 95 -9.17 -7.00 7.25
C GLU A 95 -10.07 -6.98 6.00
N VAL A 96 -11.22 -6.28 6.04
CA VAL A 96 -12.08 -6.14 4.85
C VAL A 96 -11.37 -5.38 3.73
N ILE A 97 -10.61 -4.33 4.04
CA ILE A 97 -9.81 -3.60 3.04
C ILE A 97 -8.77 -4.53 2.41
N PHE A 98 -8.05 -5.31 3.23
CA PHE A 98 -7.09 -6.31 2.76
C PHE A 98 -7.74 -7.28 1.77
N VAL A 99 -8.88 -7.87 2.16
CA VAL A 99 -9.60 -8.85 1.33
C VAL A 99 -10.07 -8.24 0.01
N LEU A 100 -10.64 -7.02 0.03
CA LEU A 100 -11.09 -6.34 -1.19
C LEU A 100 -9.94 -6.08 -2.16
N LEU A 101 -8.77 -5.64 -1.66
CA LEU A 101 -7.60 -5.38 -2.49
C LEU A 101 -6.99 -6.69 -3.05
N LEU A 102 -6.94 -7.75 -2.25
CA LEU A 102 -6.49 -9.07 -2.71
C LEU A 102 -7.44 -9.67 -3.75
N GLU A 103 -8.75 -9.53 -3.54
CA GLU A 103 -9.77 -9.98 -4.49
C GLU A 103 -9.66 -9.23 -5.81
N ARG A 104 -9.36 -7.92 -5.77
CA ARG A 104 -9.08 -7.11 -6.96
C ARG A 104 -7.89 -7.65 -7.74
N HIS A 105 -6.76 -7.91 -7.07
CA HIS A 105 -5.60 -8.55 -7.71
C HIS A 105 -5.97 -9.89 -8.33
N SER A 106 -6.62 -10.77 -7.57
CA SER A 106 -6.95 -12.13 -7.99
C SER A 106 -7.91 -12.16 -9.18
N LYS A 107 -8.90 -11.27 -9.23
CA LYS A 107 -9.88 -11.20 -10.33
C LYS A 107 -9.37 -10.46 -11.57
N ASN A 108 -8.42 -9.54 -11.40
CA ASN A 108 -7.91 -8.71 -12.48
C ASN A 108 -6.55 -9.16 -13.04
N GLN A 109 -6.04 -10.34 -12.68
CA GLN A 109 -4.70 -10.81 -13.08
C GLN A 109 -4.44 -10.68 -14.60
N ILE A 110 -5.38 -11.13 -15.43
CA ILE A 110 -5.28 -11.04 -16.89
C ILE A 110 -5.16 -9.57 -17.32
N TYR A 111 -6.05 -8.71 -16.80
CA TYR A 111 -6.07 -7.29 -17.12
C TYR A 111 -4.76 -6.58 -16.74
N ILE A 112 -4.22 -6.91 -15.55
CA ILE A 112 -2.95 -6.38 -15.05
C ILE A 112 -1.80 -6.84 -15.95
N ASN A 113 -1.68 -8.14 -16.18
CA ASN A 113 -0.58 -8.74 -16.94
C ASN A 113 -0.51 -8.20 -18.37
N GLU A 114 -1.64 -8.03 -19.06
CA GLU A 114 -1.70 -7.42 -20.40
C GLU A 114 -1.20 -5.97 -20.43
N ARG A 115 -1.15 -5.29 -19.28
CA ARG A 115 -0.79 -3.88 -19.17
C ARG A 115 0.58 -3.63 -18.56
N LEU A 116 1.25 -4.65 -18.01
CA LEU A 116 2.62 -4.52 -17.51
C LEU A 116 3.59 -4.01 -18.60
N GLN A 117 3.34 -4.34 -19.87
CA GLN A 117 4.12 -3.80 -21.00
C GLN A 117 4.13 -2.27 -21.05
N PHE A 118 3.07 -1.58 -20.61
CA PHE A 118 3.03 -0.12 -20.63
C PHE A 118 3.89 0.50 -19.51
N LEU A 119 4.39 -0.30 -18.58
CA LEU A 119 5.34 0.12 -17.56
C LEU A 119 6.80 -0.20 -17.93
N GLU A 120 7.07 -0.89 -19.05
CA GLU A 120 8.44 -1.15 -19.54
C GLU A 120 9.36 0.08 -19.53
N PRO A 121 8.90 1.29 -19.91
CA PRO A 121 9.75 2.48 -19.90
C PRO A 121 10.32 2.85 -18.52
N ILE A 122 9.82 2.25 -17.42
CA ILE A 122 10.40 2.41 -16.08
C ILE A 122 11.88 2.01 -16.05
N GLN A 123 12.32 1.09 -16.93
CA GLN A 123 13.71 0.64 -17.03
C GLN A 123 14.67 1.80 -17.35
N ASN A 124 14.19 2.85 -18.02
CA ASN A 124 14.98 4.03 -18.31
C ASN A 124 15.38 4.80 -17.04
N TYR A 125 14.59 4.67 -15.97
CA TYR A 125 14.82 5.34 -14.67
C TYR A 125 15.72 4.54 -13.73
N CYS A 126 15.99 3.27 -14.02
CA CYS A 126 16.84 2.41 -13.18
C CYS A 126 18.07 1.84 -13.91
N LYS A 127 18.42 2.36 -15.10
CA LYS A 127 19.46 1.77 -15.95
C LYS A 127 20.88 1.89 -15.38
N ASN A 128 21.20 3.03 -14.77
CA ASN A 128 22.55 3.37 -14.32
C ASN A 128 22.69 3.43 -12.79
N SER A 129 21.57 3.56 -12.09
CA SER A 129 21.46 3.60 -10.64
C SER A 129 20.10 3.01 -10.24
N PRO A 130 19.90 2.59 -8.98
CA PRO A 130 18.63 2.03 -8.56
C PRO A 130 17.54 3.09 -8.57
N LEU A 131 16.35 2.71 -9.03
CA LEU A 131 15.14 3.53 -8.85
C LEU A 131 14.60 3.30 -7.43
N TRP A 132 14.51 4.37 -6.65
CA TRP A 132 13.88 4.34 -5.34
C TRP A 132 12.37 4.53 -5.46
N ILE A 133 11.57 3.51 -5.11
CA ILE A 133 10.12 3.59 -5.11
C ILE A 133 9.62 3.61 -3.67
N PHE A 134 9.03 4.73 -3.28
CA PHE A 134 8.28 4.88 -2.05
C PHE A 134 6.79 4.76 -2.40
N SER A 135 6.09 3.77 -1.86
CA SER A 135 4.71 3.51 -2.24
C SER A 135 3.77 3.66 -1.06
N LEU A 136 2.71 4.45 -1.27
CA LEU A 136 1.55 4.54 -0.37
C LEU A 136 0.54 3.44 -0.65
N ASN A 137 0.70 2.71 -1.75
CA ASN A 137 -0.24 1.67 -2.16
C ASN A 137 0.09 0.34 -1.49
N HIS A 138 -0.96 -0.37 -1.12
CA HIS A 138 -0.85 -1.72 -0.56
C HIS A 138 -0.73 -2.83 -1.63
N ASP A 139 -0.93 -2.48 -2.90
CA ASP A 139 -0.98 -3.40 -4.04
C ASP A 139 0.38 -4.04 -4.36
N LEU A 140 0.37 -4.99 -5.30
CA LEU A 140 1.54 -5.78 -5.72
C LEU A 140 2.06 -5.39 -7.12
N ILE A 141 1.67 -4.24 -7.66
CA ILE A 141 1.94 -3.89 -9.06
C ILE A 141 3.43 -3.84 -9.36
N ILE A 142 4.24 -3.25 -8.48
CA ILE A 142 5.68 -3.11 -8.68
C ILE A 142 6.37 -4.46 -8.58
N GLU A 143 5.95 -5.28 -7.61
CA GLU A 143 6.40 -6.66 -7.47
C GLU A 143 6.12 -7.46 -8.76
N MET A 144 4.90 -7.40 -9.29
CA MET A 144 4.53 -8.04 -10.56
C MET A 144 5.37 -7.52 -11.74
N LEU A 145 5.58 -6.21 -11.81
CA LEU A 145 6.37 -5.56 -12.87
C LEU A 145 7.82 -6.03 -12.87
N THR A 146 8.46 -6.10 -11.69
CA THR A 146 9.86 -6.54 -11.61
C THR A 146 10.04 -7.97 -12.07
N LYS A 147 9.05 -8.84 -11.85
CA LYS A 147 9.05 -10.21 -12.40
C LYS A 147 8.85 -10.25 -13.89
N TYR A 148 7.95 -9.41 -14.41
CA TYR A 148 7.71 -9.28 -15.83
C TYR A 148 8.97 -8.83 -16.60
N LEU A 149 9.72 -7.88 -16.03
CA LEU A 149 10.91 -7.29 -16.64
C LEU A 149 12.23 -7.98 -16.27
N ASP A 150 12.20 -9.00 -15.41
CA ASP A 150 13.39 -9.65 -14.83
C ASP A 150 14.34 -8.64 -14.16
N LEU A 151 13.77 -7.65 -13.45
CA LEU A 151 14.53 -6.62 -12.74
C LEU A 151 14.82 -7.03 -11.29
N PRO A 152 16.03 -6.76 -10.77
CA PRO A 152 16.31 -6.88 -9.35
C PRO A 152 15.38 -5.99 -8.52
N LEU A 153 14.76 -6.57 -7.50
CA LEU A 153 13.92 -5.88 -6.53
C LEU A 153 14.47 -6.11 -5.13
N LYS A 154 14.67 -5.02 -4.38
CA LYS A 154 15.06 -5.06 -2.98
C LYS A 154 14.11 -4.23 -2.12
N ASN A 155 13.77 -4.76 -0.95
CA ASN A 155 12.80 -4.14 -0.03
C ASN A 155 13.38 -3.84 1.36
N GLY A 156 14.69 -4.05 1.54
CA GLY A 156 15.36 -3.92 2.83
C GLY A 156 15.41 -5.19 3.67
N PHE A 157 14.71 -6.26 3.27
CA PHE A 157 14.66 -7.57 3.94
C PHE A 157 15.84 -8.45 3.51
N LYS A 158 16.33 -9.32 4.40
CA LYS A 158 17.60 -10.07 4.20
C LYS A 158 17.47 -11.58 4.31
N GLU A 159 16.82 -12.03 5.38
CA GLU A 159 16.92 -13.41 5.81
C GLU A 159 15.81 -14.24 5.18
N LEU A 160 16.15 -15.30 4.46
CA LEU A 160 15.14 -16.21 3.90
C LEU A 160 14.69 -17.21 4.97
N ILE A 161 13.38 -17.27 5.17
CA ILE A 161 12.73 -18.27 6.01
C ILE A 161 11.65 -19.01 5.22
N ASP A 162 11.31 -20.22 5.66
CA ASP A 162 10.23 -21.03 5.08
C ASP A 162 9.15 -21.25 6.13
N ILE A 163 7.90 -20.95 5.76
CA ILE A 163 6.71 -21.21 6.56
C ILE A 163 5.75 -22.03 5.69
N ASN A 164 5.61 -23.31 6.03
CA ASN A 164 4.69 -24.24 5.38
C ASN A 164 4.85 -24.30 3.85
N GLY A 165 6.09 -24.25 3.35
CA GLY A 165 6.41 -24.32 1.92
C GLY A 165 6.31 -22.98 1.19
N ILE A 166 6.02 -21.90 1.89
CA ILE A 166 6.07 -20.53 1.36
C ILE A 166 7.30 -19.85 1.93
N LYS A 167 8.14 -19.34 1.04
CA LYS A 167 9.35 -18.60 1.40
C LYS A 167 9.00 -17.15 1.72
N PHE A 168 9.66 -16.61 2.73
CA PHE A 168 9.59 -15.21 3.12
C PHE A 168 10.99 -14.63 3.22
N GLU A 169 11.14 -13.35 2.91
CA GLU A 169 12.26 -12.55 3.37
C GLU A 169 11.88 -11.92 4.71
N GLN A 170 12.81 -11.91 5.66
CA GLN A 170 12.62 -11.37 7.00
C GLN A 170 13.46 -10.10 7.21
N LEU A 171 12.84 -9.14 7.90
CA LEU A 171 13.47 -7.97 8.48
C LEU A 171 13.31 -8.04 10.00
N SER A 172 14.39 -8.40 10.69
CA SER A 172 14.42 -8.52 12.14
C SER A 172 14.52 -7.16 12.84
N ARG A 173 14.12 -7.11 14.12
CA ARG A 173 14.32 -5.93 14.98
C ARG A 173 15.77 -5.49 15.09
N GLU A 174 16.67 -6.46 15.25
CA GLU A 174 18.10 -6.20 15.29
C GLU A 174 18.60 -5.52 14.00
N ASN A 175 18.17 -6.01 12.84
CA ASN A 175 18.54 -5.42 11.56
C ASN A 175 17.98 -3.99 11.42
N MET A 176 16.75 -3.74 11.87
CA MET A 176 16.16 -2.39 11.88
C MET A 176 16.95 -1.42 12.76
N GLU A 177 17.22 -1.81 14.02
CA GLU A 177 17.94 -0.99 15.00
C GLU A 177 19.37 -0.66 14.55
N LYS A 178 20.05 -1.61 13.90
CA LYS A 178 21.39 -1.42 13.35
C LYS A 178 21.39 -0.77 11.96
N SER A 179 20.22 -0.38 11.43
CA SER A 179 20.06 0.17 10.08
C SER A 179 20.65 -0.72 8.98
N GLN A 180 20.57 -2.04 9.17
CA GLN A 180 21.13 -3.05 8.27
C GLN A 180 20.07 -3.53 7.27
N PHE A 181 19.69 -2.66 6.34
CA PHE A 181 18.76 -2.98 5.25
C PHE A 181 19.49 -3.57 4.03
N ASP A 182 18.80 -4.40 3.26
CA ASP A 182 19.28 -4.89 1.95
C ASP A 182 18.63 -4.08 0.83
N PHE A 183 19.37 -3.08 0.35
CA PHE A 183 19.01 -2.23 -0.77
C PHE A 183 20.14 -2.20 -1.80
N ILE A 184 19.76 -1.90 -3.04
CA ILE A 184 20.67 -1.67 -4.15
C ILE A 184 21.19 -0.22 -4.06
N TYR A 185 22.46 0.05 -4.35
CA TYR A 185 23.00 1.43 -4.32
C TYR A 185 23.74 1.83 -5.60
N ASN A 186 24.51 0.92 -6.20
CA ASN A 186 25.40 1.24 -7.33
C ASN A 186 25.13 0.35 -8.56
N GLU A 187 23.95 -0.23 -8.63
CA GLU A 187 23.56 -1.19 -9.68
C GLU A 187 22.14 -0.89 -10.17
N SER A 188 21.80 -1.43 -11.34
CA SER A 188 20.45 -1.35 -11.89
C SER A 188 19.48 -2.20 -11.07
N GLY A 189 18.30 -1.66 -10.80
CA GLY A 189 17.22 -2.34 -10.11
C GLY A 189 16.27 -1.38 -9.41
N ILE A 190 15.37 -1.94 -8.62
CA ILE A 190 14.36 -1.18 -7.89
C ILE A 190 14.52 -1.44 -6.39
N ASN A 191 14.60 -0.36 -5.62
CA ASN A 191 14.39 -0.40 -4.17
C ASN A 191 12.94 -0.01 -3.89
N LEU A 192 12.15 -0.86 -3.24
CA LEU A 192 10.74 -0.59 -2.94
C LEU A 192 10.50 -0.53 -1.44
N ILE A 193 9.89 0.57 -0.98
CA ILE A 193 9.50 0.79 0.40
C ILE A 193 7.99 1.05 0.45
N LYS A 194 7.25 0.18 1.12
CA LYS A 194 5.79 0.26 1.32
C LYS A 194 5.49 0.98 2.62
N LEU A 195 4.96 2.20 2.57
CA LEU A 195 4.79 3.03 3.75
C LEU A 195 3.59 2.60 4.58
N HIS A 196 2.44 2.34 3.96
CA HIS A 196 1.21 2.06 4.68
C HIS A 196 0.90 0.55 4.79
N GLY A 197 1.94 -0.29 4.71
CA GLY A 197 1.81 -1.74 4.68
C GLY A 197 1.41 -2.26 3.30
N ALA A 198 1.39 -3.58 3.14
CA ALA A 198 1.17 -4.22 1.85
C ALA A 198 0.44 -5.55 2.00
N LEU A 199 -0.12 -6.06 0.88
CA LEU A 199 -0.78 -7.35 0.82
C LEU A 199 0.16 -8.54 1.13
N ASP A 200 1.46 -8.36 0.96
CA ASP A 200 2.45 -9.42 1.11
C ASP A 200 3.45 -9.20 2.26
N ILE A 201 3.22 -8.20 3.11
CA ILE A 201 4.03 -7.92 4.30
C ILE A 201 3.20 -8.20 5.56
N TYR A 202 3.79 -8.94 6.49
CA TYR A 202 3.18 -9.39 7.74
C TYR A 202 4.05 -9.05 8.93
N VAL A 203 3.44 -8.75 10.07
CA VAL A 203 4.13 -8.77 11.36
C VAL A 203 4.16 -10.22 11.83
N HIS A 204 5.36 -10.68 12.20
CA HIS A 204 5.62 -12.03 12.63
C HIS A 204 6.07 -12.08 14.07
N ARG A 205 5.37 -12.93 14.84
CA ARG A 205 5.61 -13.18 16.27
C ARG A 205 5.48 -11.91 17.13
N ASP A 206 5.70 -12.07 18.42
CA ASP A 206 5.61 -10.97 19.40
C ASP A 206 6.86 -10.09 19.42
N GLU A 207 7.96 -10.56 18.82
CA GLU A 207 9.16 -9.76 18.55
C GLU A 207 8.91 -8.67 17.50
N ASN A 208 7.76 -8.72 16.83
CA ASN A 208 7.36 -7.79 15.78
C ASN A 208 8.39 -7.69 14.64
N ASN A 209 8.97 -8.83 14.26
CA ASN A 209 9.74 -8.92 13.02
C ASN A 209 8.78 -8.74 11.83
N TYR A 210 9.29 -8.30 10.69
CA TYR A 210 8.51 -8.23 9.46
C TYR A 210 8.88 -9.38 8.54
N LEU A 211 7.87 -9.97 7.91
CA LEU A 211 8.01 -10.94 6.83
C LEU A 211 7.38 -10.42 5.56
N LYS A 212 8.10 -10.49 4.45
CA LYS A 212 7.58 -10.27 3.10
C LYS A 212 7.59 -11.57 2.33
N ILE A 213 6.52 -11.89 1.60
CA ILE A 213 6.51 -13.10 0.77
C ILE A 213 7.63 -12.99 -0.28
N PHE A 214 8.51 -13.98 -0.29
CA PHE A 214 9.55 -14.09 -1.29
C PHE A 214 8.95 -14.67 -2.58
N ASN A 215 9.19 -13.98 -3.69
CA ASN A 215 8.86 -14.48 -5.01
C ASN A 215 10.18 -14.83 -5.71
N GLY A 216 10.46 -16.13 -5.84
CA GLY A 216 11.68 -16.63 -6.48
C GLY A 216 11.50 -17.01 -7.94
N SER A 217 10.25 -17.09 -8.42
CA SER A 217 9.96 -17.49 -9.79
C SER A 217 9.90 -16.30 -10.76
N LYS A 218 9.69 -16.61 -12.04
CA LYS A 218 9.35 -15.63 -13.08
C LYS A 218 7.84 -15.43 -13.24
N ASP A 219 7.02 -16.11 -12.43
CA ASP A 219 5.56 -15.95 -12.46
C ASP A 219 5.16 -14.65 -11.77
N THR A 220 4.55 -13.75 -12.55
CA THR A 220 4.04 -12.46 -12.04
C THR A 220 2.94 -12.64 -11.01
N ASN A 221 2.24 -13.78 -11.00
CA ASN A 221 1.14 -14.05 -10.09
C ASN A 221 1.52 -14.87 -8.85
N GLU A 222 2.77 -15.34 -8.74
CA GLU A 222 3.19 -16.25 -7.64
C GLU A 222 2.88 -15.66 -6.26
N THR A 223 3.16 -14.37 -6.04
CA THR A 223 2.89 -13.70 -4.76
C THR A 223 1.39 -13.75 -4.41
N ILE A 224 0.51 -13.46 -5.38
CA ILE A 224 -0.95 -13.51 -5.18
C ILE A 224 -1.39 -14.94 -4.86
N ASN A 225 -0.85 -15.92 -5.57
CA ASN A 225 -1.14 -17.34 -5.34
C ASN A 225 -0.69 -17.79 -3.94
N ASN A 226 0.48 -17.35 -3.49
CA ASN A 226 1.00 -17.64 -2.15
C ASN A 226 0.14 -17.01 -1.05
N ILE A 227 -0.31 -15.75 -1.22
CA ILE A 227 -1.23 -15.12 -0.26
C ILE A 227 -2.55 -15.90 -0.18
N ASN A 228 -3.14 -16.24 -1.34
CA ASN A 228 -4.37 -17.02 -1.38
C ASN A 228 -4.18 -18.41 -0.76
N HIS A 229 -3.02 -19.03 -0.95
CA HIS A 229 -2.67 -20.29 -0.32
C HIS A 229 -2.56 -20.17 1.21
N LEU A 230 -1.94 -19.11 1.73
CA LEU A 230 -1.88 -18.83 3.17
C LEU A 230 -3.28 -18.71 3.78
N ILE A 231 -4.14 -17.88 3.18
CA ILE A 231 -5.50 -17.65 3.68
C ILE A 231 -6.34 -18.93 3.63
N LYS A 232 -6.26 -19.69 2.54
CA LYS A 232 -6.98 -20.97 2.40
C LYS A 232 -6.51 -21.99 3.44
N ASN A 233 -5.26 -21.90 3.87
CA ASN A 233 -4.65 -22.84 4.80
C ASN A 233 -4.61 -22.37 6.26
N ASP A 234 -5.28 -21.25 6.57
CA ASP A 234 -5.40 -20.75 7.95
C ASP A 234 -5.79 -21.87 8.92
N ALA A 235 -4.94 -22.09 9.93
CA ALA A 235 -5.05 -23.21 10.85
C ALA A 235 -6.29 -23.14 11.74
N THR A 236 -6.65 -21.94 12.21
CA THR A 236 -7.80 -21.74 13.08
C THR A 236 -9.12 -21.82 12.34
N VAL A 237 -9.18 -21.29 11.11
CA VAL A 237 -10.41 -21.28 10.29
C VAL A 237 -10.86 -22.71 9.98
N LYS A 238 -9.91 -23.62 9.76
CA LYS A 238 -10.18 -25.06 9.59
C LYS A 238 -10.85 -25.71 10.81
N ASN A 239 -10.66 -25.12 12.00
CA ASN A 239 -11.26 -25.54 13.26
C ASN A 239 -12.51 -24.71 13.63
N GLY A 240 -13.03 -23.88 12.72
CA GLY A 240 -14.22 -23.06 12.94
C GLY A 240 -13.99 -21.80 13.78
N VAL A 241 -12.73 -21.43 14.06
CA VAL A 241 -12.36 -20.22 14.80
C VAL A 241 -11.65 -19.27 13.83
N LYS A 242 -11.86 -17.95 13.94
CA LYS A 242 -11.15 -16.98 13.10
C LYS A 242 -10.43 -15.96 13.97
N CYS A 243 -9.11 -15.86 13.79
CA CYS A 243 -8.32 -14.74 14.31
C CYS A 243 -8.51 -13.52 13.38
N THR A 244 -8.89 -12.39 13.96
CA THR A 244 -9.19 -11.18 13.19
C THR A 244 -7.90 -10.51 12.70
N ASN A 245 -7.82 -10.22 11.39
CA ASN A 245 -6.71 -9.50 10.78
C ASN A 245 -5.35 -10.21 10.91
N GLU A 246 -5.39 -11.53 11.06
CA GLU A 246 -4.23 -12.42 11.22
C GLU A 246 -4.46 -13.68 10.39
N ILE A 247 -3.36 -14.24 9.86
CA ILE A 247 -3.33 -15.59 9.28
C ILE A 247 -2.59 -16.50 10.24
N THR A 248 -3.19 -17.63 10.59
CA THR A 248 -2.64 -18.56 11.57
C THR A 248 -2.01 -19.79 10.92
N TYR A 249 -0.92 -20.28 11.52
CA TYR A 249 -0.24 -21.49 11.07
C TYR A 249 0.43 -22.22 12.25
N TYR A 250 0.68 -23.52 12.12
CA TYR A 250 1.51 -24.26 13.08
C TYR A 250 2.96 -24.27 12.62
N ASP A 251 3.89 -23.96 13.52
CA ASP A 251 5.32 -24.11 13.24
C ASP A 251 5.79 -25.58 13.37
N LYS A 252 7.10 -25.78 13.21
CA LYS A 252 7.74 -27.10 13.29
C LYS A 252 7.57 -27.80 14.64
N ASP A 253 7.33 -27.03 15.70
CA ASP A 253 7.14 -27.51 17.08
C ASP A 253 5.63 -27.67 17.39
N ASN A 254 4.78 -27.54 16.37
CA ASN A 254 3.32 -27.59 16.44
C ASN A 254 2.71 -26.51 17.35
N ILE A 255 3.41 -25.38 17.48
CA ILE A 255 2.93 -24.20 18.20
C ILE A 255 2.18 -23.30 17.23
N LEU A 256 1.03 -22.79 17.65
CA LEU A 256 0.23 -21.85 16.85
C LEU A 256 0.95 -20.50 16.76
N GLN A 257 1.15 -20.05 15.54
CA GLN A 257 1.81 -18.79 15.18
C GLN A 257 0.88 -17.91 14.35
N PHE A 258 1.22 -16.62 14.30
CA PHE A 258 0.39 -15.58 13.70
C PHE A 258 1.19 -14.73 12.71
N LEU A 259 0.56 -14.46 11.56
CA LEU A 259 1.00 -13.48 10.57
C LEU A 259 -0.02 -12.35 10.58
N ARG A 260 0.31 -11.22 11.23
CA ARG A 260 -0.61 -10.09 11.34
C ARG A 260 -0.53 -9.24 10.08
N MET A 261 -1.67 -8.96 9.46
CA MET A 261 -1.72 -8.16 8.23
C MET A 261 -1.30 -6.71 8.53
N THR A 262 -0.59 -6.07 7.59
CA THR A 262 0.04 -4.76 7.82
C THR A 262 -0.72 -3.56 7.24
N ILE A 263 -1.87 -3.76 6.62
CA ILE A 263 -2.65 -2.68 6.00
C ILE A 263 -2.92 -1.57 7.01
N MET A 264 -2.38 -0.39 6.72
CA MET A 264 -2.60 0.82 7.50
C MET A 264 -3.49 1.77 6.70
N SER A 265 -4.64 2.09 7.25
CA SER A 265 -5.56 3.07 6.69
C SER A 265 -6.07 4.00 7.79
N GLY A 266 -6.92 4.97 7.45
CA GLY A 266 -7.45 5.95 8.39
C GLY A 266 -6.69 7.28 8.39
N LYS A 267 -7.04 8.13 9.37
CA LYS A 267 -6.56 9.52 9.47
C LYS A 267 -5.41 9.68 10.47
N HIS A 268 -5.20 8.71 11.34
CA HIS A 268 -4.20 8.76 12.41
C HIS A 268 -3.03 7.77 12.20
N LYS A 269 -2.62 7.56 10.94
CA LYS A 269 -1.44 6.75 10.57
C LYS A 269 -0.21 7.18 11.37
N TYR A 270 0.52 6.21 11.95
CA TYR A 270 1.70 6.41 12.82
C TYR A 270 1.47 7.23 14.11
N SER A 271 0.22 7.43 14.53
CA SER A 271 -0.07 8.04 15.82
C SER A 271 0.32 7.10 16.96
N SER A 272 1.04 7.59 17.97
CA SER A 272 1.34 6.81 19.19
C SER A 272 0.11 6.49 20.04
N LYS A 273 -1.04 7.10 19.72
CA LYS A 273 -2.28 6.96 20.50
C LYS A 273 -3.17 5.81 20.04
N VAL A 274 -3.04 5.37 18.79
CA VAL A 274 -3.79 4.25 18.24
C VAL A 274 -2.79 3.21 17.75
N SER A 275 -2.82 2.03 18.35
CA SER A 275 -1.97 0.93 17.89
C SER A 275 -2.50 0.38 16.58
N HIS A 276 -1.69 0.49 15.53
CA HIS A 276 -1.80 -0.33 14.33
C HIS A 276 -0.90 -1.57 14.48
N ASN A 277 -1.09 -2.58 13.63
CA ASN A 277 -0.20 -3.76 13.63
C ASN A 277 1.23 -3.36 13.24
N MET A 278 1.37 -2.48 12.25
CA MET A 278 2.66 -1.98 11.80
C MET A 278 3.05 -0.72 12.56
N ASP A 279 4.30 -0.65 12.99
CA ASP A 279 4.88 0.53 13.63
C ASP A 279 5.48 1.52 12.62
N ASP A 280 6.27 2.48 13.10
CA ASP A 280 6.81 3.57 12.28
C ASP A 280 8.13 3.26 11.56
N TRP A 281 8.62 2.01 11.57
CA TRP A 281 9.92 1.68 10.97
C TRP A 281 9.97 1.94 9.46
N PHE A 282 8.96 1.56 8.69
CA PHE A 282 8.93 1.86 7.25
C PHE A 282 8.93 3.35 6.96
N PHE A 283 8.33 4.15 7.85
CA PHE A 283 8.36 5.60 7.76
C PHE A 283 9.74 6.17 8.14
N LYS A 284 10.43 5.60 9.13
CA LYS A 284 11.82 5.92 9.45
C LYS A 284 12.77 5.58 8.30
N ILE A 285 12.59 4.41 7.68
CA ILE A 285 13.35 3.98 6.49
C ILE A 285 13.14 5.00 5.37
N PHE A 286 11.91 5.39 5.08
CA PHE A 286 11.62 6.44 4.09
C PHE A 286 12.33 7.76 4.38
N LYS A 287 12.22 8.28 5.61
CA LYS A 287 12.91 9.51 6.02
C LYS A 287 14.42 9.45 5.81
N GLY A 288 15.04 8.30 6.09
CA GLY A 288 16.47 8.10 5.86
C GLY A 288 16.80 8.04 4.37
N HIS A 289 16.03 7.29 3.60
CA HIS A 289 16.40 6.88 2.23
C HIS A 289 15.95 7.84 1.13
N ILE A 290 14.99 8.74 1.39
CA ILE A 290 14.66 9.82 0.43
C ILE A 290 15.88 10.70 0.11
N ASN A 291 16.88 10.74 0.98
CA ASN A 291 18.10 11.51 0.77
C ASN A 291 19.05 10.94 -0.29
N TYR A 292 18.83 9.69 -0.74
CA TYR A 292 19.52 9.13 -1.91
C TYR A 292 18.92 9.62 -3.23
N VAL A 293 17.84 10.40 -3.21
CA VAL A 293 17.14 10.89 -4.38
C VAL A 293 17.39 12.38 -4.56
N SER A 294 17.67 12.80 -5.81
CA SER A 294 17.71 14.21 -6.22
C SER A 294 16.44 14.65 -6.94
N GLU A 295 15.80 13.76 -7.69
CA GLU A 295 14.56 14.02 -8.41
C GLU A 295 13.44 13.07 -7.96
N LEU A 296 12.36 13.61 -7.40
CA LEU A 296 11.23 12.84 -6.89
C LEU A 296 9.98 13.03 -7.77
N TYR A 297 9.53 11.96 -8.41
CA TYR A 297 8.27 11.93 -9.16
C TYR A 297 7.13 11.46 -8.27
N CYS A 298 6.26 12.37 -7.89
CA CYS A 298 5.05 12.16 -7.11
C CYS A 298 3.89 11.78 -8.05
N ILE A 299 3.65 10.48 -8.22
CA ILE A 299 2.78 9.93 -9.26
C ILE A 299 1.47 9.45 -8.65
N GLY A 300 0.35 10.00 -9.15
CA GLY A 300 -0.99 9.56 -8.74
C GLY A 300 -1.30 9.79 -7.25
N ILE A 301 -0.60 10.72 -6.61
CA ILE A 301 -0.77 11.09 -5.22
C ILE A 301 -1.74 12.28 -5.08
N SER A 302 -2.52 12.28 -4.00
CA SER A 302 -3.49 13.33 -3.65
C SER A 302 -2.97 14.33 -2.61
N PHE A 303 -1.79 14.07 -2.02
CA PHE A 303 -1.18 14.81 -0.91
C PHE A 303 -2.07 14.92 0.34
N GLN A 304 -2.90 13.91 0.62
CA GLN A 304 -3.73 13.89 1.84
C GLN A 304 -2.96 13.44 3.09
N ASP A 305 -1.85 12.71 2.91
CA ASP A 305 -1.02 12.18 4.00
C ASP A 305 0.01 13.21 4.47
N LYS A 306 -0.42 14.08 5.40
CA LYS A 306 0.41 15.20 5.93
C LYS A 306 1.79 14.79 6.41
N HIS A 307 1.93 13.61 7.03
CA HIS A 307 3.22 13.11 7.51
C HIS A 307 4.18 12.81 6.37
N VAL A 308 3.71 12.28 5.24
CA VAL A 308 4.51 12.07 4.03
C VAL A 308 4.89 13.41 3.42
N ASN A 309 3.93 14.32 3.30
CA ASN A 309 4.15 15.66 2.76
C ASN A 309 5.22 16.43 3.55
N THR A 310 5.22 16.29 4.89
CA THR A 310 6.23 16.90 5.77
C THR A 310 7.64 16.41 5.43
N VAL A 311 7.81 15.10 5.20
CA VAL A 311 9.12 14.54 4.83
C VAL A 311 9.60 15.05 3.48
N ILE A 312 8.70 15.13 2.49
CA ILE A 312 9.02 15.67 1.17
C ILE A 312 9.40 17.15 1.28
N TYR A 313 8.65 17.90 2.09
CA TYR A 313 8.88 19.30 2.33
C TYR A 313 10.28 19.55 2.94
N ASP A 314 10.61 18.81 4.01
CA ASP A 314 11.93 18.87 4.66
C ASP A 314 13.04 18.46 3.67
N TRP A 315 12.79 17.43 2.86
CA TRP A 315 13.72 16.99 1.82
C TRP A 315 13.97 18.07 0.77
N LEU A 316 12.93 18.69 0.19
CA LEU A 316 13.10 19.78 -0.79
C LEU A 316 13.82 20.99 -0.20
N SER A 317 13.45 21.39 1.02
CA SER A 317 13.98 22.58 1.70
C SER A 317 15.46 22.46 2.04
N PHE A 318 15.99 21.24 2.11
CA PHE A 318 17.40 20.99 2.44
C PHE A 318 18.37 21.41 1.31
N SER A 319 17.94 21.35 0.05
CA SER A 319 18.81 21.73 -1.09
C SER A 319 18.00 22.22 -2.29
N LYS A 320 18.42 23.36 -2.85
CA LYS A 320 17.86 23.95 -4.09
C LYS A 320 17.99 23.06 -5.33
N GLU A 321 18.89 22.07 -5.29
CA GLU A 321 19.14 21.14 -6.38
C GLU A 321 18.09 20.02 -6.44
N ARG A 322 17.37 19.77 -5.33
CA ARG A 322 16.32 18.76 -5.29
C ARG A 322 15.09 19.26 -6.05
N LYS A 323 14.50 18.39 -6.86
CA LYS A 323 13.33 18.71 -7.69
C LYS A 323 12.21 17.71 -7.45
N MET A 324 10.98 18.21 -7.40
CA MET A 324 9.78 17.37 -7.34
C MET A 324 8.95 17.56 -8.60
N PHE A 325 8.50 16.45 -9.17
CA PHE A 325 7.60 16.42 -10.31
C PHE A 325 6.28 15.81 -9.87
N ILE A 326 5.19 16.56 -9.95
CA ILE A 326 3.86 16.05 -9.64
C ILE A 326 3.22 15.52 -10.92
N VAL A 327 3.10 14.20 -11.03
CA VAL A 327 2.48 13.52 -12.19
C VAL A 327 1.06 13.12 -11.81
N ASN A 328 0.10 13.98 -12.18
CA ASN A 328 -1.31 13.76 -11.88
C ASN A 328 -2.20 14.47 -12.91
N PRO A 329 -3.13 13.77 -13.59
CA PRO A 329 -3.95 14.37 -14.65
C PRO A 329 -4.97 15.39 -14.13
N TYR A 330 -5.28 15.39 -12.83
CA TYR A 330 -6.33 16.24 -12.24
C TYR A 330 -5.79 17.32 -11.30
N ILE A 331 -4.47 17.37 -11.05
CA ILE A 331 -3.92 18.43 -10.20
C ILE A 331 -3.78 19.73 -10.99
N GLU A 332 -4.30 20.82 -10.44
CA GLU A 332 -4.27 22.12 -11.10
C GLU A 332 -3.17 23.03 -10.57
N ASN A 333 -2.91 22.99 -9.27
CA ASN A 333 -2.02 23.88 -8.55
C ASN A 333 -1.08 23.08 -7.65
N ILE A 334 0.06 23.67 -7.31
CA ILE A 334 0.98 23.12 -6.31
C ILE A 334 0.22 23.04 -4.97
N PRO A 335 0.30 21.93 -4.22
CA PRO A 335 -0.33 21.83 -2.92
C PRO A 335 0.17 22.94 -1.99
N ASN A 336 -0.75 23.54 -1.22
CA ASN A 336 -0.49 24.77 -0.46
C ASN A 336 0.72 24.69 0.48
N GLU A 337 0.96 23.51 1.04
CA GLU A 337 2.09 23.23 1.93
C GLU A 337 3.47 23.39 1.25
N PHE A 338 3.54 23.38 -0.09
CA PHE A 338 4.78 23.56 -0.84
C PHE A 338 4.88 24.91 -1.57
N ASN A 339 3.93 25.84 -1.39
CA ASN A 339 3.85 27.08 -2.17
C ASN A 339 5.12 27.95 -2.12
N HIS A 340 5.89 27.87 -1.05
CA HIS A 340 7.06 28.73 -0.81
C HIS A 340 8.36 28.14 -1.38
N ILE A 341 8.32 26.91 -1.88
CA ILE A 341 9.41 26.22 -2.60
C ILE A 341 8.93 25.81 -4.01
N SER A 342 7.97 26.55 -4.56
CA SER A 342 7.33 26.23 -5.84
C SER A 342 8.30 26.21 -7.03
N ASP A 343 9.43 26.91 -6.94
CA ASP A 343 10.49 26.93 -7.95
C ASP A 343 11.24 25.59 -8.08
N GLN A 344 11.07 24.70 -7.09
CA GLN A 344 11.59 23.33 -7.11
C GLN A 344 10.57 22.31 -7.63
N ILE A 345 9.36 22.75 -8.02
CA ILE A 345 8.22 21.88 -8.29
C ILE A 345 7.67 22.09 -9.69
N GLU A 346 7.51 21.00 -10.44
CA GLU A 346 6.86 21.00 -11.74
C GLU A 346 5.59 20.13 -11.72
N ILE A 347 4.53 20.58 -12.39
CA ILE A 347 3.29 19.82 -12.56
C ILE A 347 3.24 19.23 -13.97
N ILE A 348 3.11 17.91 -14.04
CA ILE A 348 2.93 17.15 -15.27
C ILE A 348 1.51 16.58 -15.28
N LYS A 349 0.63 17.20 -16.08
CA LYS A 349 -0.80 16.82 -16.18
C LYS A 349 -1.03 15.57 -17.03
N LYS A 350 -0.49 14.43 -16.59
CA LYS A 350 -0.59 13.13 -17.25
C LYS A 350 -0.93 12.03 -16.23
N GLY A 351 -1.57 10.95 -16.69
CA GLY A 351 -1.62 9.68 -15.97
C GLY A 351 -0.24 9.01 -15.93
N PHE A 352 -0.09 7.95 -15.13
CA PHE A 352 1.21 7.29 -14.98
C PHE A 352 1.65 6.63 -16.29
N LEU A 353 0.75 5.91 -16.96
CA LEU A 353 1.09 5.24 -18.22
C LEU A 353 1.36 6.26 -19.33
N ASP A 354 0.61 7.36 -19.40
CA ASP A 354 0.85 8.44 -20.35
C ASP A 354 2.20 9.13 -20.13
N PHE A 355 2.59 9.31 -18.86
CA PHE A 355 3.89 9.87 -18.49
C PHE A 355 5.04 8.98 -18.97
N LEU A 356 4.97 7.68 -18.70
CA LEU A 356 6.01 6.72 -19.10
C LEU A 356 6.10 6.54 -20.63
N ASN A 357 4.97 6.64 -21.34
CA ASN A 357 4.89 6.35 -22.78
C ASN A 357 4.82 7.62 -23.66
N GLN A 358 5.29 8.76 -23.17
CA GLN A 358 5.10 10.05 -23.84
C GLN A 358 5.67 10.13 -25.25
N ASP A 359 6.69 9.33 -25.56
CA ASP A 359 7.34 9.29 -26.88
C ASP A 359 6.75 8.21 -27.82
N GLU A 360 5.88 7.33 -27.31
CA GLU A 360 5.30 6.21 -28.06
C GLU A 360 3.82 6.42 -28.42
N LYS A 361 3.57 7.08 -29.56
CA LYS A 361 2.21 7.40 -30.04
C LYS A 361 1.25 6.19 -30.08
N LYS A 362 1.75 5.00 -30.46
CA LYS A 362 0.94 3.78 -30.55
C LYS A 362 0.46 3.31 -29.17
N ASN A 363 1.32 3.36 -28.15
CA ASN A 363 0.96 2.99 -26.78
C ASN A 363 -0.04 4.00 -26.21
N LEU A 364 0.19 5.30 -26.43
CA LEU A 364 -0.71 6.36 -25.97
C LEU A 364 -2.16 6.19 -26.46
N LEU A 365 -2.36 5.76 -27.71
CA LEU A 365 -3.71 5.49 -28.22
C LEU A 365 -4.41 4.36 -27.46
N LYS A 366 -3.69 3.25 -27.20
CA LYS A 366 -4.22 2.11 -26.43
C LYS A 366 -4.50 2.50 -24.98
N ILE A 367 -3.58 3.23 -24.35
CA ILE A 367 -3.70 3.73 -22.98
C ILE A 367 -4.96 4.60 -22.86
N LYS A 368 -5.13 5.59 -23.73
CA LYS A 368 -6.30 6.48 -23.73
C LYS A 368 -7.62 5.75 -23.91
N PHE A 369 -7.68 4.77 -24.82
CA PHE A 369 -8.87 3.94 -25.00
C PHE A 369 -9.22 3.18 -23.71
N ASN A 370 -8.22 2.56 -23.07
CA ASN A 370 -8.40 1.84 -21.81
C ASN A 370 -8.84 2.76 -20.67
N GLN A 371 -8.23 3.94 -20.55
CA GLN A 371 -8.60 4.95 -19.56
C GLN A 371 -10.07 5.37 -19.73
N GLN A 372 -10.53 5.61 -20.96
CA GLN A 372 -11.93 5.95 -21.23
C GLN A 372 -12.88 4.85 -20.75
N MET A 373 -12.59 3.58 -21.08
CA MET A 373 -13.39 2.45 -20.64
C MET A 373 -13.40 2.31 -19.11
N ARG A 374 -12.24 2.48 -18.46
CA ARG A 374 -12.12 2.43 -16.99
C ARG A 374 -12.89 3.58 -16.32
N ASN A 375 -12.81 4.79 -16.87
CA ASN A 375 -13.54 5.96 -16.39
C ASN A 375 -15.06 5.80 -16.54
N LEU A 376 -15.54 5.17 -17.61
CA LEU A 376 -16.96 4.83 -17.78
C LEU A 376 -17.43 3.80 -16.75
N SER A 377 -16.64 2.74 -16.54
CA SER A 377 -16.93 1.75 -15.49
C SER A 377 -16.99 2.39 -14.10
N ARG A 378 -16.02 3.25 -13.78
CA ARG A 378 -15.99 4.03 -12.54
C ARG A 378 -17.24 4.89 -12.38
N LYS A 379 -17.62 5.65 -13.41
CA LYS A 379 -18.84 6.48 -13.38
C LYS A 379 -20.10 5.68 -13.08
N ASN A 380 -20.18 4.42 -13.56
CA ASN A 380 -21.31 3.56 -13.25
C ASN A 380 -21.25 2.97 -11.83
N LEU A 381 -20.06 2.74 -11.28
CA LEU A 381 -19.88 2.27 -9.90
C LEU A 381 -20.23 3.35 -8.86
N LEU A 382 -19.94 4.61 -9.18
CA LEU A 382 -20.14 5.77 -8.29
C LEU A 382 -21.54 6.40 -8.39
N LYS A 383 -22.39 5.92 -9.30
CA LYS A 383 -23.83 6.21 -9.31
C LYS A 383 -24.54 5.31 -8.31
#